data_AF-A0A5M4D948-F1
#
_entry.id   AF-A0A5M4D948-F1
#
_cell.length_a   1.000
_cell.length_b   1.000
_cell.length_c   1.000
_cell.angle_alpha   90.00
_cell.angle_beta   90.00
_cell.angle_gamma   90.00
#
_symmetry.space_group_name_H-M   'P 1'
#
loop_
_entity.id
_entity.type
_entity.pdbx_description
1 polymer ?
#
loop_
_entity_poly.entity_id
_entity_poly.type
_entity_poly.pdbx_seq_one_letter_code
_entity_poly.pdbx_strand_id
1 'polypeptide(L)'
;MIRRQCPIRRASPRDGWHYWFGYYDKCPWSPDGSMLLAHRARFCDRFPEPDDIAEVGYIEAWDTDAPRFVRVADTRAWNWQQGAMLSWTTDHSGAPAIRFNDRQEGAPVARTMRLDGGVTDAPGFGQSRGRVPTPAAYSVHEATGRALTLSFARLSRLRPEYGYPGLIDPRAAEPSPADDGIYRIEGDGLRLIVSIEQLDCITADGADRAGGLLHQHVNHLMFNPSGTRFCFMHRFEREDGILHSRLFTSDIEGRDLRLLFEGMCSHYDWRDDTTILAWAGRRSLLGSVGTAGNPLEQVMTLARRGLKPVYYALGKPRILMNKIMKDSYLFISDVDLRAPGAPAPQTFAKGELTCDGHCTFNRGGAEPGRWVLTDGYPDLKSRQPLFLWDCRENKGYEIGRYPTPRMLDGPIRVDLHPRFHHDATLACIDSAMDGKRAMYVVDVRTLPDA
;
A
#
# COMPACT_ATOMS: atom_id res chain seq x y z
N MET A 1 9.24 5.37 -23.62
CA MET A 1 10.02 5.38 -22.37
C MET A 1 11.50 5.18 -22.66
N ILE A 2 12.34 6.02 -22.06
CA ILE A 2 13.79 6.01 -22.27
C ILE A 2 14.43 5.08 -21.23
N ARG A 3 15.35 4.20 -21.65
CA ARG A 3 16.09 3.34 -20.71
C ARG A 3 17.34 4.06 -20.22
N ARG A 4 17.47 4.23 -18.90
CA ARG A 4 18.64 4.81 -18.24
C ARG A 4 18.89 4.01 -16.96
N GLN A 5 19.94 3.20 -16.93
CA GLN A 5 20.26 2.48 -15.70
C GLN A 5 20.85 3.48 -14.70
N CYS A 6 20.11 3.79 -13.65
CA CYS A 6 20.61 4.59 -12.54
C CYS A 6 21.56 3.75 -11.66
N PRO A 7 22.58 4.37 -11.04
CA PRO A 7 23.40 3.72 -10.03
C PRO A 7 22.54 3.18 -8.89
N ILE A 8 22.85 1.98 -8.42
CA ILE A 8 22.17 1.31 -7.32
C ILE A 8 23.19 0.75 -6.34
N ARG A 9 22.91 0.86 -5.04
CA ARG A 9 23.69 0.24 -3.97
C ARG A 9 22.80 -0.56 -3.05
N ARG A 10 23.36 -1.62 -2.46
CA ARG A 10 22.71 -2.29 -1.33
C ARG A 10 22.84 -1.41 -0.10
N ALA A 11 21.72 -1.11 0.53
CA ALA A 11 21.66 -0.32 1.75
C ALA A 11 21.70 -1.20 2.99
N SER A 12 21.17 -2.43 2.93
CA SER A 12 21.12 -3.32 4.10
C SER A 12 22.36 -4.23 4.26
N PRO A 13 22.68 -4.64 5.51
CA PRO A 13 23.79 -5.55 5.79
C PRO A 13 23.75 -6.88 5.02
N ARG A 14 24.93 -7.49 4.83
CA ARG A 14 25.13 -8.86 4.32
C ARG A 14 25.43 -9.83 5.46
N ASP A 15 24.53 -9.90 6.44
CA ASP A 15 24.73 -10.63 7.72
C ASP A 15 23.83 -11.88 7.86
N GLY A 16 23.24 -12.32 6.76
CA GLY A 16 22.38 -13.51 6.70
C GLY A 16 20.90 -13.23 6.92
N TRP A 17 20.53 -12.06 7.44
CA TRP A 17 19.12 -11.64 7.61
C TRP A 17 18.48 -11.16 6.30
N HIS A 18 17.15 -11.13 6.31
CA HIS A 18 16.32 -10.57 5.25
C HIS A 18 15.80 -9.21 5.68
N TYR A 19 15.99 -8.19 4.85
CA TYR A 19 15.66 -6.80 5.16
C TYR A 19 14.63 -6.23 4.19
N TRP A 20 13.66 -5.49 4.71
CA TRP A 20 12.70 -4.73 3.93
C TRP A 20 12.17 -3.56 4.75
N PHE A 21 11.62 -2.55 4.08
CA PHE A 21 11.00 -1.45 4.79
C PHE A 21 9.51 -1.69 5.06
N GLY A 22 8.74 -2.09 4.05
CA GLY A 22 7.28 -2.21 4.14
C GLY A 22 6.61 -1.57 2.94
N TYR A 23 5.45 -0.95 3.15
CA TYR A 23 4.64 -0.42 2.06
C TYR A 23 5.25 0.85 1.43
N TYR A 24 4.80 1.17 0.22
CA TYR A 24 5.42 2.20 -0.63
C TYR A 24 5.06 3.64 -0.25
N ASP A 25 4.03 3.84 0.57
CA ASP A 25 3.45 5.15 0.91
C ASP A 25 4.12 5.84 2.11
N LYS A 26 5.22 5.27 2.62
CA LYS A 26 5.97 5.77 3.78
C LYS A 26 7.43 6.00 3.41
N CYS A 27 8.06 7.01 4.01
CA CYS A 27 9.47 7.30 3.78
C CYS A 27 10.36 6.52 4.79
N PRO A 28 11.33 5.71 4.32
CA PRO A 28 12.24 5.01 5.22
C PRO A 28 13.33 5.91 5.78
N TRP A 29 13.61 7.06 5.17
CA TRP A 29 14.70 7.94 5.61
C TRP A 29 14.33 8.76 6.84
N SER A 30 15.27 8.87 7.77
CA SER A 30 15.20 9.85 8.84
C SER A 30 15.09 11.27 8.25
N PRO A 31 14.58 12.26 9.00
CA PRO A 31 14.42 13.62 8.48
C PRO A 31 15.69 14.24 7.88
N ASP A 32 16.86 13.86 8.40
CA ASP A 32 18.18 14.28 7.92
C ASP A 32 18.79 13.35 6.85
N GLY A 33 18.12 12.25 6.49
CA GLY A 33 18.57 11.28 5.50
C GLY A 33 19.69 10.32 5.96
N SER A 34 20.18 10.45 7.20
CA SER A 34 21.33 9.68 7.69
C SER A 34 21.02 8.21 8.00
N MET A 35 19.75 7.87 8.24
CA MET A 35 19.30 6.53 8.62
C MET A 35 18.15 6.04 7.75
N LEU A 36 18.05 4.72 7.60
CA LEU A 36 16.93 4.03 6.93
C LEU A 36 16.20 3.11 7.90
N LEU A 37 14.89 3.28 8.09
CA LEU A 37 14.09 2.30 8.81
C LEU A 37 14.06 0.97 8.07
N ALA A 38 14.09 -0.11 8.85
CA ALA A 38 14.00 -1.46 8.30
C ALA A 38 13.36 -2.43 9.29
N HIS A 39 12.68 -3.41 8.73
CA HIS A 39 12.41 -4.68 9.37
C HIS A 39 13.55 -5.65 9.04
N ARG A 40 13.78 -6.64 9.90
CA ARG A 40 14.49 -7.85 9.53
C ARG A 40 13.89 -9.12 10.11
N ALA A 41 14.05 -10.21 9.37
CA ALA A 41 13.62 -11.56 9.76
C ALA A 41 14.64 -12.62 9.31
N ARG A 42 14.59 -13.79 9.94
CA ARG A 42 15.51 -14.92 9.68
C ARG A 42 15.13 -15.79 8.48
N PHE A 43 13.93 -15.61 7.94
CA PHE A 43 13.38 -16.39 6.83
C PHE A 43 12.73 -15.47 5.78
N CYS A 44 12.46 -15.96 4.58
CA CYS A 44 11.68 -15.25 3.55
C CYS A 44 10.93 -16.17 2.58
N ASP A 45 10.91 -17.48 2.87
CA ASP A 45 10.42 -18.58 2.03
C ASP A 45 9.00 -19.03 2.37
N ARG A 46 8.37 -18.40 3.37
CA ARG A 46 7.00 -18.64 3.81
C ARG A 46 6.36 -17.36 4.34
N PHE A 47 5.04 -17.38 4.47
CA PHE A 47 4.29 -16.31 5.12
C PHE A 47 4.50 -16.39 6.65
N PRO A 48 4.51 -15.26 7.40
CA PRO A 48 4.64 -15.30 8.85
C PRO A 48 3.44 -15.98 9.52
N GLU A 49 3.76 -16.77 10.53
CA GLU A 49 2.82 -17.35 11.50
C GLU A 49 2.60 -16.37 12.66
N PRO A 50 1.55 -16.57 13.49
CA PRO A 50 1.22 -15.65 14.59
C PRO A 50 2.38 -15.29 15.52
N ASP A 51 3.25 -16.26 15.82
CA ASP A 51 4.30 -16.10 16.83
C ASP A 51 5.68 -15.79 16.22
N ASP A 52 5.76 -15.68 14.89
CA ASP A 52 6.98 -15.23 14.22
C ASP A 52 7.27 -13.76 14.53
N ILE A 53 8.52 -13.50 14.84
CA ILE A 53 9.00 -12.16 15.18
C ILE A 53 9.75 -11.58 13.98
N ALA A 54 9.41 -10.33 13.64
CA ALA A 54 10.31 -9.44 12.91
C ALA A 54 10.95 -8.46 13.91
N GLU A 55 12.22 -8.14 13.67
CA GLU A 55 12.87 -7.04 14.39
C GLU A 55 12.65 -5.74 13.63
N VAL A 56 12.34 -4.66 14.33
CA VAL A 56 12.26 -3.30 13.79
C VAL A 56 13.43 -2.47 14.30
N GLY A 57 13.93 -1.59 13.44
CA GLY A 57 15.05 -0.73 13.75
C GLY A 57 15.43 0.15 12.58
N TYR A 58 16.69 0.56 12.54
CA TYR A 58 17.22 1.41 11.48
C TYR A 58 18.60 0.94 11.02
N ILE A 59 18.96 1.32 9.81
CA ILE A 59 20.25 1.09 9.18
C ILE A 59 21.00 2.41 9.15
N GLU A 60 22.16 2.43 9.78
CA GLU A 60 23.15 3.51 9.69
C GLU A 60 24.19 3.18 8.62
N ALA A 61 24.89 4.22 8.14
CA ALA A 61 25.96 4.09 7.15
C ALA A 61 25.52 3.30 5.90
N TRP A 62 24.24 3.46 5.52
CA TRP A 62 23.60 2.78 4.40
C TRP A 62 24.26 3.13 3.05
N ASP A 63 24.92 4.29 3.00
CA ASP A 63 25.69 4.86 1.90
C ASP A 63 27.18 4.46 1.92
N THR A 64 27.57 3.52 2.78
CA THR A 64 28.93 2.97 2.87
C THR A 64 28.96 1.47 2.53
N ASP A 65 30.16 0.89 2.46
CA ASP A 65 30.34 -0.56 2.23
C ASP A 65 30.11 -1.40 3.50
N ALA A 66 29.89 -0.75 4.65
CA ALA A 66 29.70 -1.39 5.95
C ALA A 66 28.42 -0.89 6.65
N PRO A 67 27.23 -1.04 6.03
CA PRO A 67 25.97 -0.65 6.67
C PRO A 67 25.73 -1.49 7.94
N ARG A 68 25.13 -0.86 8.95
CA ARG A 68 24.87 -1.48 10.26
C ARG A 68 23.40 -1.35 10.62
N PHE A 69 22.75 -2.47 10.93
CA PHE A 69 21.41 -2.45 11.48
C PHE A 69 21.46 -2.32 13.01
N VAL A 70 20.70 -1.35 13.54
CA VAL A 70 20.47 -1.13 14.96
C VAL A 70 19.03 -1.56 15.28
N ARG A 71 18.90 -2.67 16.00
CA ARG A 71 17.60 -3.16 16.49
C ARG A 71 17.08 -2.22 17.57
N VAL A 72 15.80 -1.87 17.47
CA VAL A 72 15.08 -1.09 18.49
C VAL A 72 14.06 -1.97 19.23
N ALA A 73 13.33 -2.82 18.50
CA ALA A 73 12.28 -3.65 19.10
C ALA A 73 11.95 -4.90 18.26
N ASP A 74 11.09 -5.72 18.82
CA ASP A 74 10.47 -6.88 18.16
C ASP A 74 8.99 -6.58 17.90
N THR A 75 8.44 -7.16 16.84
CA THR A 75 7.00 -7.11 16.54
C THR A 75 6.47 -8.46 16.10
N ARG A 76 5.24 -8.78 16.52
CA ARG A 76 4.43 -9.91 16.04
C ARG A 76 3.29 -9.48 15.11
N ALA A 77 3.15 -8.19 14.85
CA ALA A 77 2.12 -7.63 13.96
C ALA A 77 2.78 -7.17 12.66
N TRP A 78 3.13 -8.12 11.79
CA TRP A 78 3.81 -7.82 10.53
C TRP A 78 3.42 -8.80 9.41
N ASN A 79 3.66 -8.35 8.18
CA ASN A 79 3.59 -9.18 6.97
C ASN A 79 4.65 -8.70 5.95
N TRP A 80 4.82 -9.44 4.86
CA TRP A 80 5.85 -9.16 3.84
C TRP A 80 5.58 -7.94 2.96
N GLN A 81 4.33 -7.48 2.89
CA GLN A 81 3.92 -6.39 2.01
C GLN A 81 4.00 -5.05 2.73
N GLN A 82 3.35 -4.95 3.89
CA GLN A 82 3.19 -3.70 4.65
C GLN A 82 4.13 -3.59 5.85
N GLY A 83 4.79 -4.69 6.23
CA GLY A 83 5.54 -4.74 7.49
C GLY A 83 4.61 -4.47 8.68
N ALA A 84 5.14 -3.81 9.69
CA ALA A 84 4.43 -3.37 10.88
C ALA A 84 3.94 -1.91 10.78
N MET A 85 3.69 -1.40 9.57
CA MET A 85 3.39 0.04 9.34
C MET A 85 4.47 0.97 9.92
N LEU A 86 5.73 0.53 9.86
CA LEU A 86 6.89 1.24 10.42
C LEU A 86 7.05 2.64 9.81
N SER A 87 7.19 3.66 10.65
CA SER A 87 7.43 5.05 10.23
C SER A 87 8.31 5.81 11.22
N TRP A 88 8.92 6.89 10.75
CA TRP A 88 9.55 7.89 11.62
C TRP A 88 8.47 8.72 12.31
N THR A 89 8.80 9.25 13.49
CA THR A 89 8.03 10.23 14.25
C THR A 89 9.00 10.97 15.18
N THR A 90 8.48 11.81 16.07
CA THR A 90 9.25 12.37 17.19
C THR A 90 8.65 11.98 18.53
N ASP A 91 9.44 12.11 19.60
CA ASP A 91 8.92 12.16 20.96
C ASP A 91 8.43 13.58 21.32
N HIS A 92 8.00 13.78 22.57
CA HIS A 92 7.54 15.08 23.08
C HIS A 92 8.63 16.16 23.13
N SER A 93 9.91 15.80 23.12
CA SER A 93 11.03 16.74 23.06
C SER A 93 11.37 17.15 21.62
N GLY A 94 10.77 16.49 20.62
CA GLY A 94 11.11 16.65 19.21
C GLY A 94 12.27 15.77 18.76
N ALA A 95 12.78 14.88 19.63
CA ALA A 95 13.84 13.94 19.25
C ALA A 95 13.27 12.83 18.34
N PRO A 96 14.06 12.31 17.38
CA PRO A 96 13.62 11.23 16.51
C PRO A 96 13.19 9.99 17.29
N ALA A 97 12.05 9.43 16.88
CA ALA A 97 11.51 8.18 17.37
C ALA A 97 10.95 7.36 16.20
N ILE A 98 10.64 6.10 16.46
CA ILE A 98 10.02 5.19 15.49
C ILE A 98 8.64 4.78 15.99
N ARG A 99 7.71 4.60 15.06
CA ARG A 99 6.37 4.07 15.31
C ARG A 99 6.16 2.81 14.49
N PHE A 100 5.55 1.80 15.10
CA PHE A 100 5.21 0.53 14.45
C PHE A 100 4.07 -0.15 15.19
N ASN A 101 3.40 -1.09 14.53
CA ASN A 101 2.40 -1.94 15.13
C ASN A 101 3.02 -3.20 15.74
N ASP A 102 2.45 -3.67 16.83
CA ASP A 102 2.80 -4.92 17.51
C ASP A 102 1.51 -5.65 17.93
N ARG A 103 1.63 -6.87 18.45
CA ARG A 103 0.51 -7.64 19.02
C ARG A 103 0.74 -7.85 20.51
N GLN A 104 -0.09 -7.22 21.34
CA GLN A 104 -0.08 -7.38 22.80
C GLN A 104 -1.37 -8.07 23.25
N GLU A 105 -1.24 -9.17 24.00
CA GLU A 105 -2.39 -9.92 24.56
C GLU A 105 -3.45 -10.29 23.49
N GLY A 106 -2.99 -10.61 22.27
CA GLY A 106 -3.85 -10.97 21.14
C GLY A 106 -4.49 -9.79 20.40
N ALA A 107 -4.31 -8.55 20.87
CA ALA A 107 -4.80 -7.34 20.22
C ALA A 107 -3.68 -6.60 19.46
N PRO A 108 -3.98 -6.00 18.29
CA PRO A 108 -3.02 -5.18 17.57
C PRO A 108 -2.91 -3.79 18.23
N VAL A 109 -1.68 -3.38 18.56
CA VAL A 109 -1.37 -2.12 19.25
C VAL A 109 -0.32 -1.33 18.47
N ALA A 110 -0.29 -0.01 18.63
CA ALA A 110 0.80 0.81 18.15
C ALA A 110 1.84 1.01 19.27
N ARG A 111 3.12 1.04 18.90
CA ARG A 111 4.26 1.33 19.76
C ARG A 111 4.98 2.56 19.22
N THR A 112 5.43 3.43 20.12
CA THR A 112 6.38 4.49 19.81
C THR A 112 7.62 4.31 20.68
N MET A 113 8.80 4.31 20.05
CA MET A 113 10.07 4.04 20.73
C MET A 113 11.15 5.00 20.29
N ARG A 114 11.91 5.52 21.25
CA ARG A 114 13.15 6.26 21.01
C ARG A 114 14.21 5.33 20.42
N LEU A 115 15.21 5.91 19.76
CA LEU A 115 16.26 5.14 19.07
C LEU A 115 17.17 4.34 20.01
N ASP A 116 17.16 4.64 21.30
CA ASP A 116 17.83 3.90 22.36
C ASP A 116 17.01 2.70 22.89
N GLY A 117 15.82 2.45 22.32
CA GLY A 117 14.90 1.40 22.75
C GLY A 117 13.96 1.79 23.88
N GLY A 118 14.00 3.04 24.37
CA GLY A 118 13.08 3.51 25.39
C GLY A 118 11.68 3.77 24.84
N VAL A 119 10.64 3.27 25.52
CA VAL A 119 9.24 3.56 25.20
C VAL A 119 8.99 5.07 25.37
N THR A 120 8.21 5.64 24.45
CA THR A 120 7.77 7.04 24.47
C THR A 120 6.40 7.20 23.80
N ASP A 121 5.89 8.43 23.74
CA ASP A 121 4.67 8.81 23.03
C ASP A 121 5.01 9.78 21.89
N ALA A 122 4.16 9.80 20.86
CA ALA A 122 4.30 10.72 19.74
C ALA A 122 3.33 11.91 19.90
N PRO A 123 3.78 13.16 19.66
CA PRO A 123 2.89 14.32 19.70
C PRO A 123 1.66 14.15 18.79
N GLY A 124 0.47 14.39 19.34
CA GLY A 124 -0.79 14.32 18.59
C GLY A 124 -1.27 12.90 18.24
N PHE A 125 -0.53 11.85 18.60
CA PHE A 125 -0.90 10.46 18.35
C PHE A 125 -0.99 9.69 19.65
N GLY A 126 -2.19 9.20 20.01
CA GLY A 126 -2.41 8.29 21.13
C GLY A 126 -1.83 8.76 22.47
N GLN A 127 -2.66 9.32 23.37
CA GLN A 127 -2.14 9.68 24.70
C GLN A 127 -1.96 8.40 25.53
N SER A 128 -0.72 7.93 25.76
CA SER A 128 -0.43 6.91 26.78
C SER A 128 -0.53 7.50 28.19
N ARG A 129 -1.56 8.27 28.48
CA ARG A 129 -1.92 8.67 29.85
C ARG A 129 -2.75 7.57 30.50
N GLY A 130 -2.24 6.34 30.53
CA GLY A 130 -2.92 5.18 31.10
C GLY A 130 -2.22 3.85 30.85
N ARG A 131 -2.67 2.80 31.54
CA ARG A 131 -2.23 1.39 31.35
C ARG A 131 -2.75 0.77 30.04
N VAL A 132 -3.54 1.50 29.25
CA VAL A 132 -4.21 1.00 28.04
C VAL A 132 -3.31 1.23 26.82
N PRO A 133 -2.95 0.19 26.05
CA PRO A 133 -2.16 0.36 24.84
C PRO A 133 -2.90 1.14 23.76
N THR A 134 -2.19 2.02 23.05
CA THR A 134 -2.73 2.70 21.86
C THR A 134 -3.10 1.67 20.78
N PRO A 135 -4.27 1.77 20.13
CA PRO A 135 -4.64 0.88 19.03
C PRO A 135 -3.63 0.94 17.87
N ALA A 136 -3.45 -0.18 17.16
CA ALA A 136 -2.62 -0.22 15.96
C ALA A 136 -3.09 0.80 14.91
N ALA A 137 -2.14 1.50 14.29
CA ALA A 137 -2.41 2.52 13.28
C ALA A 137 -2.12 1.99 11.88
N TYR A 138 -3.01 2.30 10.92
CA TYR A 138 -2.77 1.99 9.52
C TYR A 138 -2.06 3.16 8.81
N SER A 139 -2.52 4.38 9.08
CA SER A 139 -2.00 5.61 8.49
C SER A 139 -2.00 6.71 9.53
N VAL A 140 -0.92 7.48 9.58
CA VAL A 140 -0.80 8.68 10.41
C VAL A 140 -0.37 9.85 9.54
N HIS A 141 -1.06 10.97 9.67
CA HIS A 141 -0.64 12.21 9.05
C HIS A 141 0.37 12.92 9.95
N GLU A 142 1.65 12.90 9.56
CA GLU A 142 2.77 13.33 10.41
C GLU A 142 2.62 14.77 10.94
N ALA A 143 2.17 15.72 10.11
CA ALA A 143 2.07 17.12 10.55
C ALA A 143 0.92 17.39 11.53
N THR A 144 -0.09 16.51 11.61
CA THR A 144 -1.27 16.73 12.48
C THR A 144 -1.42 15.68 13.58
N GLY A 145 -0.66 14.58 13.53
CA GLY A 145 -0.78 13.43 14.43
C GLY A 145 -2.06 12.61 14.23
N ARG A 146 -2.95 13.03 13.33
CA ARG A 146 -4.22 12.34 13.05
C ARG A 146 -3.95 10.94 12.53
N ALA A 147 -4.61 9.95 13.11
CA ALA A 147 -4.42 8.57 12.75
C ALA A 147 -5.72 7.84 12.45
N LEU A 148 -5.62 6.99 11.44
CA LEU A 148 -6.69 6.11 10.97
C LEU A 148 -6.25 4.66 11.09
N THR A 149 -7.22 3.81 11.34
CA THR A 149 -7.03 2.37 11.35
C THR A 149 -8.26 1.65 10.78
N LEU A 150 -8.13 0.34 10.65
CA LEU A 150 -9.15 -0.58 10.18
C LEU A 150 -9.04 -1.89 10.96
N SER A 151 -9.98 -2.82 10.76
CA SER A 151 -9.86 -4.17 11.33
C SER A 151 -8.76 -4.98 10.63
N PHE A 152 -7.56 -4.99 11.23
CA PHE A 152 -6.47 -5.86 10.79
C PHE A 152 -6.82 -7.34 10.86
N ALA A 153 -7.75 -7.73 11.76
CA ALA A 153 -8.24 -9.09 11.86
C ALA A 153 -9.07 -9.49 10.63
N ARG A 154 -10.03 -8.64 10.25
CA ARG A 154 -10.83 -8.82 9.03
C ARG A 154 -9.96 -8.79 7.78
N LEU A 155 -9.00 -7.88 7.74
CA LEU A 155 -8.03 -7.81 6.64
C LEU A 155 -7.17 -9.08 6.59
N SER A 156 -6.72 -9.62 7.72
CA SER A 156 -5.97 -10.89 7.76
C SER A 156 -6.79 -12.08 7.29
N ARG A 157 -8.08 -12.14 7.61
CA ARG A 157 -8.97 -13.22 7.17
C ARG A 157 -9.26 -13.16 5.69
N LEU A 158 -9.57 -11.96 5.17
CA LEU A 158 -10.03 -11.78 3.79
C LEU A 158 -8.89 -11.56 2.80
N ARG A 159 -7.76 -10.99 3.24
CA ARG A 159 -6.56 -10.71 2.46
C ARG A 159 -5.29 -10.85 3.33
N PRO A 160 -4.86 -12.09 3.64
CA PRO A 160 -3.77 -12.37 4.57
C PRO A 160 -2.50 -11.55 4.35
N GLU A 161 -2.15 -11.26 3.09
CA GLU A 161 -0.98 -10.48 2.70
C GLU A 161 -0.92 -9.05 3.26
N TYR A 162 -2.06 -8.48 3.70
CA TYR A 162 -2.17 -7.11 4.20
C TYR A 162 -2.67 -7.03 5.65
N GLY A 163 -3.00 -8.16 6.28
CA GLY A 163 -3.39 -8.22 7.69
C GLY A 163 -2.24 -8.65 8.62
N TYR A 164 -2.57 -8.88 9.89
CA TYR A 164 -1.64 -9.45 10.86
C TYR A 164 -2.08 -10.86 11.29
N PRO A 165 -1.19 -11.86 11.19
CA PRO A 165 -1.52 -13.23 11.61
C PRO A 165 -1.78 -13.28 13.12
N GLY A 166 -2.65 -14.21 13.52
CA GLY A 166 -2.97 -14.44 14.94
C GLY A 166 -4.02 -13.49 15.53
N LEU A 167 -4.73 -12.74 14.68
CA LEU A 167 -5.90 -11.96 15.05
C LEU A 167 -7.20 -12.73 14.75
N ILE A 168 -8.21 -12.55 15.59
CA ILE A 168 -9.55 -13.14 15.40
C ILE A 168 -10.49 -12.04 14.94
N ASP A 169 -11.16 -12.23 13.79
CA ASP A 169 -12.18 -11.31 13.29
C ASP A 169 -13.49 -11.50 14.08
N PRO A 170 -13.90 -10.55 14.94
CA PRO A 170 -15.10 -10.68 15.76
C PRO A 170 -16.41 -10.57 14.94
N ARG A 171 -16.30 -10.19 13.66
CA ARG A 171 -17.41 -10.03 12.70
C ARG A 171 -17.23 -10.98 11.52
N ALA A 172 -16.57 -12.12 11.73
CA ALA A 172 -16.26 -13.08 10.67
C ALA A 172 -17.50 -13.60 9.93
N ALA A 173 -18.64 -13.73 10.62
CA ALA A 173 -19.90 -14.19 10.05
C ALA A 173 -20.65 -13.10 9.27
N GLU A 174 -20.25 -11.83 9.38
CA GLU A 174 -20.95 -10.69 8.79
C GLU A 174 -20.26 -10.25 7.48
N PRO A 175 -20.95 -10.32 6.33
CA PRO A 175 -20.41 -9.88 5.05
C PRO A 175 -20.10 -8.38 4.99
N SER A 176 -20.98 -7.57 5.58
CA SER A 176 -20.91 -6.11 5.56
C SER A 176 -21.37 -5.52 6.90
N PRO A 177 -20.55 -5.61 7.96
CA PRO A 177 -20.92 -5.18 9.32
C PRO A 177 -21.15 -3.66 9.42
N ALA A 178 -22.11 -3.27 10.26
CA ALA A 178 -22.44 -1.87 10.54
C ALA A 178 -21.49 -1.22 11.57
N ASP A 179 -20.77 -2.05 12.35
CA ASP A 179 -19.91 -1.65 13.46
C ASP A 179 -18.42 -1.99 13.23
N ASP A 180 -18.04 -2.33 12.00
CA ASP A 180 -16.66 -2.50 11.55
C ASP A 180 -16.40 -1.78 10.22
N GLY A 181 -15.18 -1.29 10.02
CA GLY A 181 -14.79 -0.45 8.89
C GLY A 181 -13.53 0.35 9.18
N ILE A 182 -13.63 1.68 9.02
CA ILE A 182 -12.54 2.64 9.23
C ILE A 182 -12.78 3.40 10.53
N TYR A 183 -11.74 3.41 11.35
CA TYR A 183 -11.76 4.07 12.64
C TYR A 183 -10.76 5.21 12.68
N ARG A 184 -11.13 6.28 13.38
CA ARG A 184 -10.18 7.26 13.87
C ARG A 184 -9.65 6.82 15.23
N ILE A 185 -8.35 6.96 15.43
CA ILE A 185 -7.74 6.74 16.75
C ILE A 185 -7.90 8.03 17.57
N GLU A 186 -8.53 7.92 18.73
CA GLU A 186 -8.79 9.04 19.65
C GLU A 186 -8.31 8.68 21.05
N GLY A 187 -7.19 9.24 21.49
CA GLY A 187 -6.57 8.83 22.76
C GLY A 187 -6.15 7.36 22.71
N ASP A 188 -6.64 6.56 23.65
CA ASP A 188 -6.46 5.10 23.72
C ASP A 188 -7.62 4.32 23.06
N GLY A 189 -8.61 5.01 22.50
CA GLY A 189 -9.82 4.43 21.93
C GLY A 189 -9.90 4.52 20.41
N LEU A 190 -10.97 3.90 19.89
CA LEU A 190 -11.34 3.92 18.48
C LEU A 190 -12.74 4.52 18.32
N ARG A 191 -12.89 5.44 17.37
CA ARG A 191 -14.19 5.94 16.91
C ARG A 191 -14.42 5.47 15.48
N LEU A 192 -15.47 4.67 15.25
CA LEU A 192 -15.88 4.28 13.90
C LEU A 192 -16.36 5.53 13.15
N ILE A 193 -15.77 5.80 11.99
CA ILE A 193 -16.12 6.96 11.16
C ILE A 193 -16.75 6.56 9.82
N VAL A 194 -16.40 5.39 9.28
CA VAL A 194 -17.01 4.83 8.07
C VAL A 194 -17.19 3.33 8.27
N SER A 195 -18.42 2.82 8.23
CA SER A 195 -18.68 1.38 8.32
C SER A 195 -18.67 0.70 6.96
N ILE A 196 -18.42 -0.61 6.94
CA ILE A 196 -18.52 -1.42 5.73
C ILE A 196 -19.96 -1.41 5.21
N GLU A 197 -20.96 -1.45 6.10
CA GLU A 197 -22.37 -1.31 5.71
C GLU A 197 -22.68 0.00 4.98
N GLN A 198 -22.18 1.13 5.49
CA GLN A 198 -22.36 2.42 4.82
C GLN A 198 -21.78 2.41 3.41
N LEU A 199 -20.60 1.80 3.24
CA LEU A 199 -19.97 1.66 1.93
C LEU A 199 -20.81 0.76 1.02
N ASP A 200 -21.29 -0.38 1.51
CA ASP A 200 -22.08 -1.33 0.74
C ASP A 200 -23.36 -0.69 0.17
N CYS A 201 -24.01 0.20 0.93
CA CYS A 201 -25.19 0.96 0.50
C CYS A 201 -24.90 2.08 -0.52
N ILE A 202 -23.63 2.45 -0.74
CA ILE A 202 -23.26 3.46 -1.74
C ILE A 202 -23.01 2.78 -3.08
N THR A 203 -23.93 2.97 -4.02
CA THR A 203 -23.86 2.42 -5.38
C THR A 203 -23.93 3.53 -6.42
N ALA A 204 -23.28 3.33 -7.57
CA ALA A 204 -23.38 4.26 -8.70
C ALA A 204 -24.47 3.87 -9.71
N ASP A 205 -24.88 2.60 -9.73
CA ASP A 205 -25.85 2.04 -10.65
C ASP A 205 -27.29 2.03 -10.12
N GLY A 206 -27.50 2.52 -8.89
CA GLY A 206 -28.80 2.59 -8.24
C GLY A 206 -29.24 1.29 -7.57
N ALA A 207 -28.38 0.27 -7.48
CA ALA A 207 -28.65 -0.93 -6.69
C ALA A 207 -28.69 -0.61 -5.19
N ASP A 208 -29.39 -1.44 -4.41
CA ASP A 208 -29.47 -1.24 -2.95
C ASP A 208 -28.13 -1.49 -2.24
N ARG A 209 -27.37 -2.47 -2.72
CA ARG A 209 -26.09 -2.91 -2.13
C ARG A 209 -25.08 -3.25 -3.22
N ALA A 210 -23.83 -2.84 -3.05
CA ALA A 210 -22.77 -3.10 -4.01
C ALA A 210 -22.23 -4.54 -3.93
N GLY A 211 -21.96 -5.04 -2.73
CA GLY A 211 -21.45 -6.39 -2.49
C GLY A 211 -22.48 -7.31 -1.83
N GLY A 212 -23.44 -6.77 -1.08
CA GLY A 212 -24.51 -7.53 -0.44
C GLY A 212 -23.97 -8.66 0.46
N LEU A 213 -24.26 -9.91 0.08
CA LEU A 213 -23.86 -11.11 0.83
C LEU A 213 -22.36 -11.47 0.70
N LEU A 214 -21.60 -10.78 -0.14
CA LEU A 214 -20.17 -11.01 -0.30
C LEU A 214 -19.40 -10.39 0.88
N HIS A 215 -18.40 -11.09 1.42
CA HIS A 215 -17.56 -10.53 2.47
C HIS A 215 -16.69 -9.39 1.93
N GLN A 216 -16.85 -8.22 2.54
CA GLN A 216 -16.22 -6.98 2.11
C GLN A 216 -15.17 -6.51 3.11
N HIS A 217 -14.17 -5.77 2.66
CA HIS A 217 -13.14 -5.17 3.50
C HIS A 217 -12.72 -3.81 2.97
N VAL A 218 -12.17 -3.00 3.87
CA VAL A 218 -11.43 -1.79 3.52
C VAL A 218 -9.93 -2.06 3.55
N ASN A 219 -9.16 -1.35 2.73
CA ASN A 219 -7.70 -1.41 2.74
C ASN A 219 -7.10 -0.08 2.25
N HIS A 220 -5.81 0.11 2.49
CA HIS A 220 -4.98 1.18 1.93
C HIS A 220 -5.39 2.59 2.37
N LEU A 221 -5.59 2.84 3.65
CA LEU A 221 -5.91 4.19 4.13
C LEU A 221 -4.71 5.12 3.86
N MET A 222 -4.95 6.25 3.19
CA MET A 222 -3.91 7.24 2.89
C MET A 222 -4.47 8.66 2.96
N PHE A 223 -3.85 9.52 3.78
CA PHE A 223 -4.20 10.94 3.85
C PHE A 223 -3.83 11.68 2.57
N ASN A 224 -4.64 12.68 2.21
CA ASN A 224 -4.21 13.71 1.26
C ASN A 224 -3.10 14.58 1.88
N PRO A 225 -2.35 15.35 1.08
CA PRO A 225 -1.22 16.15 1.57
C PRO A 225 -1.52 17.08 2.75
N SER A 226 -2.70 17.69 2.82
CA SER A 226 -3.10 18.53 3.96
C SER A 226 -3.67 17.78 5.16
N GLY A 227 -3.91 16.47 5.06
CA GLY A 227 -4.52 15.66 6.12
C GLY A 227 -5.97 16.05 6.43
N THR A 228 -6.66 16.66 5.47
CA THR A 228 -8.08 17.06 5.56
C THR A 228 -9.02 15.95 5.10
N ARG A 229 -8.55 15.11 4.16
CA ARG A 229 -9.27 13.95 3.62
C ARG A 229 -8.36 12.73 3.60
N PHE A 230 -8.96 11.56 3.45
CA PHE A 230 -8.22 10.32 3.21
C PHE A 230 -8.88 9.50 2.10
N CYS A 231 -8.06 8.80 1.34
CA CYS A 231 -8.46 7.85 0.31
C CYS A 231 -8.30 6.42 0.83
N PHE A 232 -9.18 5.53 0.41
CA PHE A 232 -9.16 4.12 0.76
C PHE A 232 -9.84 3.27 -0.31
N MET A 233 -9.57 1.98 -0.25
CA MET A 233 -10.21 0.98 -1.09
C MET A 233 -11.27 0.23 -0.31
N HIS A 234 -12.42 0.04 -0.94
CA HIS A 234 -13.42 -0.91 -0.53
C HIS A 234 -13.48 -2.07 -1.52
N ARG A 235 -13.41 -3.30 -1.03
CA ARG A 235 -13.20 -4.49 -1.86
C ARG A 235 -13.99 -5.70 -1.39
N PHE A 236 -14.42 -6.51 -2.36
CA PHE A 236 -15.05 -7.81 -2.13
C PHE A 236 -14.77 -8.73 -3.31
N GLU A 237 -14.62 -10.03 -3.04
CA GLU A 237 -14.46 -11.05 -4.08
C GLU A 237 -15.85 -11.49 -4.55
N ARG A 238 -16.10 -11.37 -5.86
CA ARG A 238 -17.33 -11.86 -6.50
C ARG A 238 -17.35 -13.38 -6.55
N GLU A 239 -18.51 -13.97 -6.77
CA GLU A 239 -18.67 -15.43 -6.90
C GLU A 239 -17.84 -16.05 -8.04
N ASP A 240 -17.51 -15.28 -9.07
CA ASP A 240 -16.64 -15.67 -10.17
C ASP A 240 -15.13 -15.59 -9.83
N GLY A 241 -14.79 -15.14 -8.62
CA GLY A 241 -13.43 -14.98 -8.12
C GLY A 241 -12.76 -13.67 -8.52
N ILE A 242 -13.48 -12.74 -9.17
CA ILE A 242 -12.95 -11.43 -9.48
C ILE A 242 -13.05 -10.53 -8.25
N LEU A 243 -11.91 -10.00 -7.83
CA LEU A 243 -11.86 -8.94 -6.83
C LEU A 243 -12.43 -7.65 -7.40
N HIS A 244 -13.60 -7.25 -6.92
CA HIS A 244 -14.18 -5.95 -7.20
C HIS A 244 -13.56 -4.90 -6.29
N SER A 245 -13.16 -3.75 -6.86
CA SER A 245 -12.53 -2.64 -6.13
C SER A 245 -13.29 -1.35 -6.36
N ARG A 246 -13.49 -0.61 -5.28
CA ARG A 246 -14.09 0.72 -5.29
C ARG A 246 -13.17 1.68 -4.55
N LEU A 247 -12.88 2.82 -5.17
CA LEU A 247 -12.04 3.86 -4.60
C LEU A 247 -12.92 4.92 -3.95
N PHE A 248 -12.68 5.21 -2.68
CA PHE A 248 -13.43 6.19 -1.91
C PHE A 248 -12.52 7.25 -1.31
N THR A 249 -13.11 8.40 -0.99
CA THR A 249 -12.53 9.38 -0.07
C THR A 249 -13.56 9.83 0.96
N SER A 250 -13.08 10.31 2.11
CA SER A 250 -13.91 10.95 3.13
C SER A 250 -13.11 12.02 3.87
N ASP A 251 -13.81 12.96 4.52
CA ASP A 251 -13.18 13.85 5.51
C ASP A 251 -12.78 13.07 6.78
N ILE A 252 -11.98 13.69 7.64
CA ILE A 252 -11.48 13.05 8.88
C ILE A 252 -12.55 12.68 9.92
N GLU A 253 -13.79 13.13 9.74
CA GLU A 253 -14.93 12.78 10.60
C GLU A 253 -15.81 11.69 9.98
N GLY A 254 -15.45 11.14 8.81
CA GLY A 254 -16.27 10.17 8.09
C GLY A 254 -17.44 10.79 7.31
N ARG A 255 -17.45 12.11 7.15
CA ARG A 255 -18.48 12.84 6.39
C ARG A 255 -18.01 13.04 4.94
N ASP A 256 -18.94 13.49 4.10
CA ASP A 256 -18.67 13.79 2.69
C ASP A 256 -17.91 12.64 2.01
N LEU A 257 -18.49 11.45 2.18
CA LEU A 257 -17.98 10.17 1.69
C LEU A 257 -18.29 10.07 0.20
N ARG A 258 -17.24 10.07 -0.63
CA ARG A 258 -17.33 10.13 -2.08
C ARG A 258 -16.85 8.83 -2.71
N LEU A 259 -17.68 8.26 -3.56
CA LEU A 259 -17.26 7.15 -4.42
C LEU A 259 -16.58 7.74 -5.67
N LEU A 260 -15.29 7.49 -5.85
CA LEU A 260 -14.50 8.11 -6.93
C LEU A 260 -14.35 7.20 -8.17
N PHE A 261 -14.31 5.88 -7.96
CA PHE A 261 -14.15 4.93 -9.05
C PHE A 261 -14.67 3.54 -8.66
N GLU A 262 -15.25 2.82 -9.63
CA GLU A 262 -15.62 1.40 -9.50
C GLU A 262 -15.07 0.57 -10.64
N GLY A 263 -14.57 -0.62 -10.32
CA GLY A 263 -14.00 -1.57 -11.26
C GLY A 263 -12.79 -2.29 -10.68
N MET A 264 -11.66 -2.22 -11.39
CA MET A 264 -10.36 -2.52 -10.81
C MET A 264 -9.68 -1.21 -10.43
N CYS A 265 -9.15 -1.19 -9.22
CA CYS A 265 -8.16 -0.24 -8.74
C CYS A 265 -7.17 -1.04 -7.89
N SER A 266 -5.87 -0.78 -7.98
CA SER A 266 -4.84 -1.53 -7.24
C SER A 266 -4.05 -0.65 -6.29
N HIS A 267 -3.33 0.33 -6.83
CA HIS A 267 -2.40 1.23 -6.16
C HIS A 267 -2.69 2.66 -6.56
N TYR A 268 -2.51 3.59 -5.63
CA TYR A 268 -2.64 5.00 -5.88
C TYR A 268 -1.74 5.84 -4.99
N ASP A 269 -1.63 7.12 -5.34
CA ASP A 269 -1.11 8.17 -4.49
C ASP A 269 -1.79 9.50 -4.81
N TRP A 270 -1.87 10.39 -3.82
CA TRP A 270 -2.40 11.74 -4.01
C TRP A 270 -1.40 12.59 -4.81
N ARG A 271 -1.81 13.21 -5.91
CA ARG A 271 -1.00 14.25 -6.56
C ARG A 271 -0.97 15.51 -5.71
N ASP A 272 -2.16 15.92 -5.29
CA ASP A 272 -2.46 17.11 -4.50
C ASP A 272 -3.71 16.82 -3.64
N ASP A 273 -4.27 17.82 -2.98
CA ASP A 273 -5.44 17.64 -2.10
C ASP A 273 -6.74 17.24 -2.79
N THR A 274 -6.79 17.29 -4.13
CA THR A 274 -8.02 17.11 -4.92
C THR A 274 -7.87 16.13 -6.08
N THR A 275 -6.66 15.60 -6.33
CA THR A 275 -6.37 14.70 -7.45
C THR A 275 -5.57 13.48 -7.01
N ILE A 276 -6.00 12.31 -7.44
CA ILE A 276 -5.37 11.01 -7.16
C ILE A 276 -4.85 10.40 -8.46
N LEU A 277 -3.63 9.89 -8.46
CA LEU A 277 -3.13 9.01 -9.51
C LEU A 277 -3.37 7.56 -9.07
N ALA A 278 -4.09 6.77 -9.87
CA ALA A 278 -4.37 5.37 -9.53
C ALA A 278 -4.18 4.45 -10.75
N TRP A 279 -3.63 3.25 -10.54
CA TRP A 279 -3.77 2.19 -11.53
C TRP A 279 -5.19 1.62 -11.46
N ALA A 280 -5.96 1.84 -12.51
CA ALA A 280 -7.39 1.54 -12.53
C ALA A 280 -7.94 1.21 -13.92
N GLY A 281 -9.10 0.56 -13.95
CA GLY A 281 -9.82 0.21 -15.17
C GLY A 281 -11.24 -0.30 -14.89
N ARG A 282 -12.23 0.13 -15.69
CA ARG A 282 -13.65 -0.18 -15.45
C ARG A 282 -14.00 -1.65 -15.72
N ARG A 283 -13.17 -2.38 -16.47
CA ARG A 283 -13.33 -3.81 -16.79
C ARG A 283 -14.73 -4.20 -17.27
N SER A 284 -15.36 -3.38 -18.10
CA SER A 284 -16.73 -3.56 -18.59
C SER A 284 -17.00 -4.91 -19.29
N LEU A 285 -15.95 -5.62 -19.73
CA LEU A 285 -16.03 -6.96 -20.34
C LEU A 285 -16.23 -8.10 -19.32
N LEU A 286 -16.07 -7.84 -18.02
CA LEU A 286 -16.20 -8.83 -16.94
C LEU A 286 -17.58 -8.79 -16.23
N GLY A 287 -18.53 -8.04 -16.79
CA GLY A 287 -19.90 -7.91 -16.26
C GLY A 287 -19.97 -7.07 -14.98
N SER A 288 -21.15 -6.48 -14.71
CA SER A 288 -21.45 -5.82 -13.44
C SER A 288 -21.80 -6.84 -12.36
N VAL A 289 -21.65 -6.45 -11.10
CA VAL A 289 -22.19 -7.20 -9.96
C VAL A 289 -23.72 -7.11 -10.07
N GLY A 290 -24.43 -8.23 -10.32
CA GLY A 290 -25.89 -8.26 -10.24
C GLY A 290 -26.71 -8.67 -11.47
N THR A 291 -26.14 -9.19 -12.56
CA THR A 291 -26.96 -9.75 -13.67
C THR A 291 -27.12 -11.27 -13.57
N ALA A 292 -27.61 -11.75 -12.43
CA ALA A 292 -28.10 -13.11 -12.27
C ALA A 292 -29.44 -13.26 -13.03
N GLY A 293 -29.38 -13.37 -14.35
CA GLY A 293 -30.60 -13.54 -15.17
C GLY A 293 -30.38 -13.88 -16.65
N ASN A 294 -29.16 -13.73 -17.19
CA ASN A 294 -28.90 -14.07 -18.58
C ASN A 294 -28.26 -15.48 -18.70
N PRO A 295 -28.87 -16.44 -19.42
CA PRO A 295 -28.30 -17.77 -19.65
C PRO A 295 -26.87 -17.74 -20.21
N LEU A 296 -26.55 -16.71 -21.01
CA LEU A 296 -25.20 -16.48 -21.55
C LEU A 296 -24.17 -16.12 -20.45
N GLU A 297 -24.56 -15.35 -19.43
CA GLU A 297 -23.70 -14.98 -18.30
C GLU A 297 -23.40 -16.20 -17.40
N GLN A 298 -24.38 -17.09 -17.20
CA GLN A 298 -24.17 -18.33 -16.43
C GLN A 298 -23.17 -19.27 -17.13
N VAL A 299 -23.28 -19.42 -18.46
CA VAL A 299 -22.33 -20.19 -19.27
C VAL A 299 -20.94 -19.53 -19.24
N MET A 300 -20.85 -18.20 -19.34
CA MET A 300 -19.58 -17.48 -19.22
C MET A 300 -18.97 -17.58 -17.83
N THR A 301 -19.78 -17.60 -16.76
CA THR A 301 -19.32 -17.74 -15.38
C THR A 301 -18.71 -19.13 -15.13
N LEU A 302 -19.36 -20.18 -15.64
CA LEU A 302 -18.82 -21.55 -15.65
C LEU A 302 -17.52 -21.64 -16.44
N ALA A 303 -17.46 -21.01 -17.62
CA ALA A 303 -16.23 -20.95 -18.43
C ALA A 303 -15.09 -20.20 -17.70
N ARG A 304 -15.37 -19.06 -17.05
CA ARG A 304 -14.40 -18.28 -16.26
C ARG A 304 -13.88 -19.06 -15.05
N ARG A 305 -14.74 -19.80 -14.34
CA ARG A 305 -14.34 -20.70 -13.24
C ARG A 305 -13.45 -21.85 -13.71
N GLY A 306 -13.78 -22.47 -14.84
CA GLY A 306 -12.95 -23.53 -15.46
C GLY A 306 -11.63 -23.03 -16.03
N LEU A 307 -11.57 -21.75 -16.42
CA LEU A 307 -10.35 -21.07 -16.85
C LEU A 307 -9.50 -20.60 -15.67
N LYS A 308 -9.96 -20.56 -14.42
CA LYS A 308 -9.17 -20.11 -13.25
C LYS A 308 -7.84 -20.86 -13.09
N PRO A 309 -7.78 -22.21 -13.12
CA PRO A 309 -6.50 -22.92 -13.07
C PRO A 309 -5.66 -22.64 -14.31
N VAL A 310 -6.24 -22.51 -15.49
CA VAL A 310 -5.51 -22.21 -16.74
C VAL A 310 -4.99 -20.76 -16.78
N TYR A 311 -5.75 -19.81 -16.22
CA TYR A 311 -5.49 -18.38 -16.13
C TYR A 311 -4.38 -18.07 -15.11
N TYR A 312 -4.32 -18.83 -14.01
CA TYR A 312 -3.25 -18.75 -13.02
C TYR A 312 -2.07 -19.71 -13.30
N ALA A 313 -2.28 -20.83 -14.02
CA ALA A 313 -1.21 -21.78 -14.39
C ALA A 313 -0.50 -21.43 -15.71
N LEU A 314 -1.14 -20.71 -16.63
CA LEU A 314 -0.46 -20.09 -17.77
C LEU A 314 0.25 -18.84 -17.27
N GLY A 315 1.43 -19.05 -16.71
CA GLY A 315 2.36 -17.97 -16.42
C GLY A 315 2.53 -17.08 -17.65
N LYS A 316 2.05 -15.84 -17.53
CA LYS A 316 2.48 -14.65 -18.29
C LYS A 316 2.13 -14.72 -19.79
N PRO A 317 1.09 -13.97 -20.20
CA PRO A 317 1.38 -12.60 -20.59
C PRO A 317 0.34 -11.60 -20.08
N ARG A 318 0.62 -10.98 -18.92
CA ARG A 318 -0.12 -9.81 -18.39
C ARG A 318 -0.24 -8.67 -19.43
N ILE A 319 0.69 -8.59 -20.38
CA ILE A 319 0.71 -7.60 -21.48
C ILE A 319 -0.50 -7.76 -22.43
N LEU A 320 -0.88 -8.99 -22.77
CA LEU A 320 -2.01 -9.23 -23.67
C LEU A 320 -3.34 -8.90 -22.97
N MET A 321 -3.43 -9.23 -21.67
CA MET A 321 -4.59 -8.87 -20.86
C MET A 321 -4.72 -7.37 -20.63
N ASN A 322 -3.63 -6.63 -20.37
CA ASN A 322 -3.73 -5.17 -20.19
C ASN A 322 -4.28 -4.47 -21.45
N LYS A 323 -3.94 -4.96 -22.65
CA LYS A 323 -4.51 -4.44 -23.92
C LYS A 323 -6.02 -4.72 -24.07
N ILE A 324 -6.50 -5.82 -23.49
CA ILE A 324 -7.92 -6.24 -23.55
C ILE A 324 -8.73 -5.56 -22.43
N MET A 325 -8.15 -5.47 -21.23
CA MET A 325 -8.76 -4.94 -20.02
C MET A 325 -8.79 -3.41 -19.97
N LYS A 326 -7.92 -2.74 -20.77
CA LYS A 326 -7.75 -1.28 -20.84
C LYS A 326 -7.45 -0.64 -19.47
N ASP A 327 -6.81 -1.40 -18.58
CA ASP A 327 -6.32 -0.91 -17.30
C ASP A 327 -5.12 0.05 -17.55
N SER A 328 -5.06 1.16 -16.83
CA SER A 328 -4.00 2.17 -16.99
C SER A 328 -3.86 3.03 -15.74
N TYR A 329 -2.81 3.85 -15.65
CA TYR A 329 -2.79 4.94 -14.69
C TYR A 329 -3.80 6.02 -15.08
N LEU A 330 -4.64 6.42 -14.13
CA LEU A 330 -5.66 7.44 -14.28
C LEU A 330 -5.46 8.54 -13.23
N PHE A 331 -5.57 9.80 -13.65
CA PHE A 331 -5.91 10.89 -12.75
C PHE A 331 -7.41 10.86 -12.47
N ILE A 332 -7.74 10.75 -11.19
CA ILE A 332 -9.10 10.71 -10.67
C ILE A 332 -9.25 11.92 -9.74
N SER A 333 -10.19 12.81 -10.05
CA SER A 333 -10.52 13.93 -9.17
C SER A 333 -11.27 13.43 -7.95
N ASP A 334 -11.03 14.07 -6.81
CA ASP A 334 -11.79 13.85 -5.57
C ASP A 334 -13.18 14.50 -5.66
N VAL A 335 -13.99 14.00 -6.57
CA VAL A 335 -15.38 14.39 -6.80
C VAL A 335 -16.19 13.12 -6.85
N ASP A 336 -17.31 13.07 -6.14
CA ASP A 336 -18.19 11.91 -6.15
C ASP A 336 -18.64 11.62 -7.59
N LEU A 337 -18.38 10.41 -8.07
CA LEU A 337 -18.67 10.01 -9.45
C LEU A 337 -20.17 10.00 -9.75
N ARG A 338 -21.01 9.98 -8.71
CA ARG A 338 -22.47 10.06 -8.80
C ARG A 338 -22.96 11.50 -8.96
N ALA A 339 -22.11 12.49 -8.72
CA ALA A 339 -22.49 13.89 -8.85
C ALA A 339 -22.74 14.26 -10.33
N PRO A 340 -23.78 15.08 -10.62
CA PRO A 340 -24.00 15.58 -11.97
C PRO A 340 -22.77 16.31 -12.51
N GLY A 341 -22.27 15.89 -13.66
CA GLY A 341 -21.10 16.49 -14.29
C GLY A 341 -19.76 16.11 -13.65
N ALA A 342 -19.71 15.05 -12.83
CA ALA A 342 -18.45 14.54 -12.29
C ALA A 342 -17.42 14.30 -13.43
N PRO A 343 -16.19 14.82 -13.30
CA PRO A 343 -15.20 14.71 -14.36
C PRO A 343 -14.81 13.25 -14.59
N ALA A 344 -14.70 12.86 -15.86
CA ALA A 344 -14.20 11.54 -16.20
C ALA A 344 -12.71 11.41 -15.83
N PRO A 345 -12.25 10.24 -15.33
CA PRO A 345 -10.84 9.99 -15.11
C PRO A 345 -10.01 10.21 -16.38
N GLN A 346 -8.84 10.83 -16.22
CA GLN A 346 -7.94 11.15 -17.33
C GLN A 346 -6.77 10.16 -17.36
N THR A 347 -6.47 9.57 -18.52
CA THR A 347 -5.33 8.66 -18.64
C THR A 347 -4.00 9.39 -18.45
N PHE A 348 -3.16 8.88 -17.57
CA PHE A 348 -1.79 9.31 -17.34
C PHE A 348 -0.80 8.42 -18.10
N ALA A 349 0.30 9.01 -18.60
CA ALA A 349 1.41 8.29 -19.26
C ALA A 349 0.95 7.29 -20.35
N LYS A 350 -0.04 7.71 -21.16
CA LYS A 350 -0.75 6.85 -22.12
C LYS A 350 0.23 6.15 -23.08
N GLY A 351 0.19 4.82 -23.08
CA GLY A 351 1.01 3.99 -23.97
C GLY A 351 2.45 3.79 -23.50
N GLU A 352 2.86 4.39 -22.39
CA GLU A 352 4.20 4.23 -21.82
C GLU A 352 4.17 3.41 -20.52
N LEU A 353 3.51 3.92 -19.47
CA LEU A 353 3.27 3.16 -18.24
C LEU A 353 2.08 2.23 -18.44
N THR A 354 2.38 1.00 -18.88
CA THR A 354 1.39 0.02 -19.34
C THR A 354 1.22 -1.17 -18.41
N CYS A 355 1.80 -1.12 -17.22
CA CYS A 355 1.61 -2.12 -16.17
C CYS A 355 1.34 -1.45 -14.82
N ASP A 356 0.61 -2.19 -13.99
CA ASP A 356 0.39 -1.88 -12.58
C ASP A 356 1.71 -1.88 -11.81
N GLY A 357 1.75 -1.03 -10.79
CA GLY A 357 2.89 -0.75 -9.94
C GLY A 357 2.51 0.22 -8.83
N HIS A 358 3.38 0.31 -7.84
CA HIS A 358 3.22 1.09 -6.62
C HIS A 358 3.69 2.52 -6.88
N CYS A 359 2.78 3.41 -7.27
CA CYS A 359 3.11 4.77 -7.67
C CYS A 359 3.18 5.72 -6.46
N THR A 360 4.17 6.62 -6.45
CA THR A 360 4.25 7.75 -5.52
C THR A 360 4.69 9.02 -6.23
N PHE A 361 4.19 10.16 -5.78
CA PHE A 361 4.70 11.49 -6.13
C PHE A 361 5.87 11.87 -5.21
N ASN A 362 6.85 12.60 -5.74
CA ASN A 362 7.83 13.25 -4.88
C ASN A 362 7.15 14.34 -4.04
N ARG A 363 7.33 14.28 -2.71
CA ARG A 363 6.75 15.26 -1.77
C ARG A 363 7.66 16.44 -1.48
N GLY A 364 8.98 16.23 -1.56
CA GLY A 364 9.98 17.28 -1.43
C GLY A 364 10.88 17.38 -2.65
N GLY A 365 12.08 17.94 -2.46
CA GLY A 365 12.98 18.34 -3.53
C GLY A 365 12.64 19.72 -4.09
N ALA A 366 13.32 20.11 -5.18
CA ALA A 366 13.17 21.43 -5.79
C ALA A 366 11.79 21.68 -6.41
N GLU A 367 11.13 20.63 -6.91
CA GLU A 367 9.81 20.70 -7.56
C GLU A 367 8.89 19.57 -7.05
N PRO A 368 8.25 19.72 -5.87
CA PRO A 368 7.27 18.77 -5.36
C PRO A 368 6.16 18.46 -6.38
N GLY A 369 5.80 17.19 -6.52
CA GLY A 369 4.76 16.71 -7.46
C GLY A 369 5.19 16.61 -8.93
N ARG A 370 6.42 17.00 -9.28
CA ARG A 370 6.95 16.84 -10.65
C ARG A 370 7.17 15.38 -11.02
N TRP A 371 7.68 14.57 -10.10
CA TRP A 371 8.14 13.22 -10.37
C TRP A 371 7.16 12.18 -9.85
N VAL A 372 6.87 11.16 -10.66
CA VAL A 372 6.20 9.93 -10.24
C VAL A 372 7.17 8.77 -10.31
N LEU A 373 7.37 8.10 -9.18
CA LEU A 373 8.15 6.87 -9.07
C LEU A 373 7.19 5.68 -8.99
N THR A 374 7.42 4.66 -9.80
CA THR A 374 6.62 3.43 -9.73
C THR A 374 7.43 2.23 -10.19
N ASP A 375 6.93 1.02 -9.94
CA ASP A 375 7.56 -0.22 -10.32
C ASP A 375 6.69 -1.01 -11.30
N GLY A 376 7.08 -2.26 -11.55
CA GLY A 376 6.23 -3.21 -12.22
C GLY A 376 6.56 -4.63 -11.80
N TYR A 377 5.75 -5.55 -12.29
CA TYR A 377 5.87 -6.96 -11.93
C TYR A 377 6.96 -7.70 -12.73
N PRO A 378 7.41 -8.87 -12.23
CA PRO A 378 8.46 -9.64 -12.88
C PRO A 378 8.10 -10.04 -14.32
N ASP A 379 8.95 -9.68 -15.28
CA ASP A 379 8.82 -10.06 -16.69
C ASP A 379 9.02 -11.58 -16.92
N LEU A 380 8.92 -12.04 -18.17
CA LEU A 380 9.15 -13.46 -18.53
C LEU A 380 10.56 -13.96 -18.15
N LYS A 381 11.52 -13.05 -18.01
CA LYS A 381 12.89 -13.32 -17.57
C LYS A 381 13.08 -13.13 -16.07
N SER A 382 11.98 -13.04 -15.31
CA SER A 382 11.97 -12.84 -13.86
C SER A 382 12.71 -11.57 -13.42
N ARG A 383 12.42 -10.43 -14.08
CA ARG A 383 12.99 -9.14 -13.69
C ARG A 383 11.91 -8.07 -13.52
N GLN A 384 11.98 -7.30 -12.44
CA GLN A 384 11.06 -6.22 -12.11
C GLN A 384 11.62 -4.89 -12.61
N PRO A 385 10.87 -4.11 -13.40
CA PRO A 385 11.27 -2.76 -13.76
C PRO A 385 11.00 -1.75 -12.64
N LEU A 386 11.79 -0.69 -12.65
CA LEU A 386 11.59 0.53 -11.88
C LEU A 386 11.50 1.71 -12.85
N PHE A 387 10.50 2.55 -12.66
CA PHE A 387 10.15 3.64 -13.56
C PHE A 387 10.14 4.98 -12.83
N LEU A 388 10.60 6.02 -13.51
CA LEU A 388 10.47 7.40 -13.09
C LEU A 388 9.80 8.20 -14.21
N TRP A 389 8.82 9.02 -13.88
CA TRP A 389 8.08 9.83 -14.83
C TRP A 389 8.18 11.31 -14.48
N ASP A 390 8.58 12.13 -15.45
CA ASP A 390 8.57 13.58 -15.36
C ASP A 390 7.19 14.11 -15.80
N CYS A 391 6.41 14.63 -14.85
CA CYS A 391 5.10 15.22 -15.15
C CYS A 391 5.20 16.58 -15.87
N ARG A 392 6.33 17.30 -15.74
CA ARG A 392 6.53 18.59 -16.40
C ARG A 392 6.82 18.40 -17.88
N GLU A 393 7.78 17.52 -18.17
CA GLU A 393 8.21 17.22 -19.54
C GLU A 393 7.36 16.12 -20.20
N ASN A 394 6.42 15.52 -19.45
CA ASN A 394 5.60 14.39 -19.88
C ASN A 394 6.44 13.23 -20.45
N LYS A 395 7.47 12.82 -19.69
CA LYS A 395 8.55 11.95 -20.17
C LYS A 395 8.87 10.83 -19.18
N GLY A 396 8.82 9.59 -19.65
CA GLY A 396 9.10 8.41 -18.85
C GLY A 396 10.50 7.84 -19.00
N TYR A 397 11.05 7.34 -17.90
CA TYR A 397 12.32 6.63 -17.80
C TYR A 397 12.14 5.25 -17.16
N GLU A 398 12.74 4.21 -17.74
CA GLU A 398 13.01 2.95 -17.04
C GLU A 398 14.38 3.10 -16.39
N ILE A 399 14.37 3.34 -15.07
CA ILE A 399 15.55 3.72 -14.29
C ILE A 399 16.34 2.52 -13.74
N GLY A 400 15.73 1.33 -13.82
CA GLY A 400 16.38 0.07 -13.49
C GLY A 400 15.50 -1.12 -13.79
N ARG A 401 16.12 -2.30 -13.89
CA ARG A 401 15.40 -3.57 -14.01
C ARG A 401 16.15 -4.68 -13.28
N TYR A 402 15.56 -5.19 -12.20
CA TYR A 402 16.26 -6.01 -11.23
C TYR A 402 15.80 -7.48 -11.29
N PRO A 403 16.72 -8.46 -11.25
CA PRO A 403 16.37 -9.87 -11.09
C PRO A 403 15.48 -10.10 -9.86
N THR A 404 14.52 -11.01 -9.98
CA THR A 404 13.72 -11.50 -8.86
C THR A 404 13.75 -13.04 -8.86
N PRO A 405 14.11 -13.70 -7.75
CA PRO A 405 14.06 -15.15 -7.67
C PRO A 405 12.62 -15.66 -7.84
N ARG A 406 12.41 -16.64 -8.72
CA ARG A 406 11.07 -17.24 -8.95
C ARG A 406 10.47 -17.90 -7.71
N MET A 407 11.31 -18.32 -6.76
CA MET A 407 10.87 -18.87 -5.47
C MET A 407 10.22 -17.82 -4.56
N LEU A 408 10.50 -16.52 -4.80
CA LEU A 408 9.90 -15.41 -4.06
C LEU A 408 8.80 -14.76 -4.91
N ASP A 409 7.72 -15.51 -5.14
CA ASP A 409 6.52 -15.09 -5.86
C ASP A 409 5.26 -15.33 -5.00
N GLY A 410 4.10 -14.91 -5.46
CA GLY A 410 2.83 -15.10 -4.73
C GLY A 410 2.78 -14.29 -3.42
N PRO A 411 2.29 -14.88 -2.30
CA PRO A 411 2.14 -14.17 -1.02
C PRO A 411 3.45 -13.67 -0.39
N ILE A 412 4.58 -14.32 -0.72
CA ILE A 412 5.91 -13.99 -0.19
C ILE A 412 6.76 -13.14 -1.15
N ARG A 413 6.17 -12.70 -2.27
CA ARG A 413 6.86 -11.93 -3.29
C ARG A 413 7.52 -10.68 -2.73
N VAL A 414 8.56 -10.24 -3.43
CA VAL A 414 9.24 -8.98 -3.14
C VAL A 414 8.80 -7.95 -4.19
N ASP A 415 7.78 -7.17 -3.85
CA ASP A 415 7.44 -5.97 -4.61
C ASP A 415 8.52 -4.89 -4.36
N LEU A 416 8.85 -4.07 -5.36
CA LEU A 416 9.91 -3.08 -5.18
C LEU A 416 9.49 -1.97 -4.20
N HIS A 417 8.19 -1.66 -4.18
CA HIS A 417 7.55 -0.65 -3.34
C HIS A 417 8.27 0.71 -3.36
N PRO A 418 8.73 1.22 -4.50
CA PRO A 418 9.74 2.26 -4.53
C PRO A 418 9.31 3.57 -3.81
N ARG A 419 10.23 4.13 -3.00
CA ARG A 419 9.98 5.31 -2.16
C ARG A 419 11.03 6.38 -2.39
N PHE A 420 10.63 7.63 -2.54
CA PHE A 420 11.56 8.75 -2.65
C PHE A 420 12.27 9.06 -1.32
N HIS A 421 13.51 9.51 -1.41
CA HIS A 421 14.14 10.31 -0.35
C HIS A 421 13.44 11.66 -0.23
N HIS A 422 13.55 12.33 0.93
CA HIS A 422 12.84 13.59 1.20
C HIS A 422 13.11 14.70 0.18
N ASP A 423 14.32 14.75 -0.38
CA ASP A 423 14.71 15.71 -1.43
C ASP A 423 14.51 15.21 -2.86
N ALA A 424 13.90 14.03 -3.04
CA ALA A 424 13.65 13.36 -4.32
C ALA A 424 14.90 12.96 -5.15
N THR A 425 16.11 13.06 -4.60
CA THR A 425 17.34 12.74 -5.33
C THR A 425 17.71 11.25 -5.33
N LEU A 426 17.11 10.47 -4.43
CA LEU A 426 17.32 9.04 -4.27
C LEU A 426 15.98 8.29 -4.17
N ALA A 427 16.00 6.99 -4.46
CA ALA A 427 14.87 6.09 -4.29
C ALA A 427 15.25 4.80 -3.56
N CYS A 428 14.47 4.40 -2.54
CA CYS A 428 14.67 3.17 -1.79
C CYS A 428 13.72 2.09 -2.31
N ILE A 429 14.27 0.92 -2.64
CA ILE A 429 13.53 -0.25 -3.10
C ILE A 429 13.79 -1.46 -2.21
N ASP A 430 12.79 -2.32 -2.08
CA ASP A 430 12.96 -3.67 -1.55
C ASP A 430 13.24 -4.59 -2.74
N SER A 431 14.25 -5.45 -2.68
CA SER A 431 14.55 -6.37 -3.78
C SER A 431 15.18 -7.66 -3.29
N ALA A 432 15.08 -8.72 -4.08
CA ALA A 432 15.82 -9.96 -3.87
C ALA A 432 16.81 -10.24 -5.00
N MET A 433 17.32 -9.20 -5.67
CA MET A 433 18.23 -9.36 -6.81
C MET A 433 19.52 -10.11 -6.48
N ASP A 434 19.97 -10.09 -5.23
CA ASP A 434 21.13 -10.87 -4.74
C ASP A 434 20.72 -12.24 -4.16
N GLY A 435 19.51 -12.73 -4.46
CA GLY A 435 18.97 -14.00 -3.94
C GLY A 435 18.39 -13.94 -2.53
N LYS A 436 18.49 -12.80 -1.83
CA LYS A 436 17.87 -12.54 -0.52
C LYS A 436 17.15 -11.21 -0.54
N ARG A 437 15.98 -11.14 0.10
CA ARG A 437 15.27 -9.88 0.38
C ARG A 437 16.18 -8.89 1.13
N ALA A 438 16.41 -7.74 0.53
CA ALA A 438 17.30 -6.68 1.00
C ALA A 438 16.77 -5.32 0.55
N MET A 439 17.24 -4.26 1.21
CA MET A 439 16.96 -2.88 0.82
C MET A 439 18.08 -2.32 -0.04
N TYR A 440 17.71 -1.55 -1.06
CA TYR A 440 18.64 -0.92 -1.99
C TYR A 440 18.26 0.54 -2.21
N VAL A 441 19.27 1.37 -2.48
CA VAL A 441 19.10 2.79 -2.81
C VAL A 441 19.58 3.02 -4.24
N VAL A 442 18.73 3.67 -5.02
CA VAL A 442 18.94 4.05 -6.42
C VAL A 442 19.16 5.56 -6.48
N ASP A 443 20.23 5.99 -7.16
CA ASP A 443 20.57 7.39 -7.35
C ASP A 443 19.94 7.95 -8.64
N VAL A 444 18.91 8.77 -8.50
CA VAL A 444 18.15 9.30 -9.64
C VAL A 444 18.69 10.62 -10.18
N ARG A 445 19.68 11.25 -9.51
CA ARG A 445 20.33 12.51 -9.96
C ARG A 445 21.07 12.38 -11.30
N THR A 446 21.34 11.15 -11.72
CA THR A 446 22.01 10.89 -13.01
C THR A 446 21.11 11.14 -14.23
N LEU A 447 19.81 11.34 -14.00
CA LEU A 447 18.89 11.72 -15.07
C LEU A 447 19.02 13.23 -15.34
N PRO A 448 19.02 13.65 -16.62
CA PRO A 448 18.95 15.07 -16.94
C PRO A 448 17.71 15.66 -16.27
N ASP A 449 17.91 16.78 -15.58
CA ASP A 449 16.85 17.59 -14.94
C ASP A 449 16.17 16.96 -13.71
N ALA A 450 16.72 15.87 -13.12
CA ALA A 450 16.19 15.21 -11.92
C ALA A 450 16.73 15.76 -10.59
#